data_AF-A0A537FMM5-F1
#
_entry.id   AF-A0A537FMM5-F1
#
_cell.length_a   1.000
_cell.length_b   1.000
_cell.length_c   1.000
_cell.angle_alpha   90.00
_cell.angle_beta   90.00
_cell.angle_gamma   90.00
#
_symmetry.space_group_name_H-M   'P 1'
#
loop_
_entity.id
_entity.type
_entity.pdbx_description
1 polymer ?
#
loop_
_entity_poly.entity_id
_entity_poly.type
_entity_poly.pdbx_seq_one_letter_code
_entity_poly.pdbx_strand_id
1 'polypeptide(L)' 'MMTGYPLGLEYIQLAPGFVKEVVEIYESWDGKEPVPMKIQELMMVLRIEITKLYDPGSWARQAQMPRVPQLKDTRLS' A
#
# COMPACT_ATOMS: atom_id res chain seq x y z
N MET A 1 14.21 -15.93 -28.07
CA MET A 1 13.73 -14.52 -28.02
C MET A 1 12.56 -14.48 -27.06
N MET A 2 12.74 -13.89 -25.89
CA MET A 2 11.66 -13.68 -24.92
C MET A 2 10.80 -12.52 -25.39
N THR A 3 9.54 -12.80 -25.70
CA THR A 3 8.52 -11.79 -26.01
C THR A 3 8.11 -11.12 -24.69
N GLY A 4 8.73 -9.99 -24.37
CA GLY A 4 8.23 -9.11 -23.31
C GLY A 4 6.93 -8.47 -23.80
N TYR A 5 5.79 -8.90 -23.27
CA TYR A 5 4.56 -8.15 -23.42
C TYR A 5 4.75 -6.79 -22.75
N PRO A 6 4.49 -5.66 -23.42
CA PRO A 6 4.41 -4.39 -22.75
C PRO A 6 3.19 -4.48 -21.85
N LEU A 7 3.39 -4.83 -20.58
CA LEU A 7 2.37 -4.70 -19.55
C LEU A 7 1.96 -3.22 -19.59
N GLY A 8 0.75 -2.95 -20.09
CA GLY A 8 0.16 -1.61 -20.19
C GLY A 8 -0.02 -0.99 -18.81
N LEU A 9 1.10 -0.62 -18.18
CA LEU A 9 1.24 -0.06 -16.85
C LEU A 9 0.95 1.45 -16.84
N GLU A 10 0.40 2.01 -17.92
CA GLU A 10 0.00 3.42 -18.00
C GLU A 10 -1.05 3.80 -16.94
N TYR A 11 -1.72 2.81 -16.34
CA TYR A 11 -2.74 3.01 -15.31
C TYR A 11 -2.22 3.12 -13.87
N ILE A 12 -0.92 2.91 -13.63
CA ILE A 12 -0.35 3.11 -12.30
C ILE A 12 0.97 3.88 -12.47
N GLN A 13 0.95 5.19 -12.21
CA GLN A 13 2.15 6.01 -12.13
C GLN A 13 2.96 5.69 -10.86
N LEU A 14 3.36 4.43 -10.70
CA LEU A 14 4.34 4.05 -9.69
C LEU A 14 5.73 4.45 -10.17
N ALA A 15 6.56 4.90 -9.23
CA ALA A 15 7.96 5.17 -9.52
C ALA A 15 8.63 3.90 -10.09
N PRO A 16 9.32 3.95 -11.24
CA PRO A 16 9.90 2.75 -11.87
C PRO A 16 10.84 1.96 -10.96
N GLY A 17 11.61 2.65 -10.11
CA GLY A 17 12.48 2.01 -9.11
C GLY A 17 11.69 1.22 -8.06
N PHE A 18 10.56 1.76 -7.61
CA PHE A 18 9.69 1.07 -6.65
C PHE A 18 9.08 -0.20 -7.27
N VAL A 19 8.61 -0.13 -8.52
CA VAL A 19 8.07 -1.31 -9.22
C VAL A 19 9.12 -2.39 -9.35
N LYS A 20 10.35 -2.02 -9.75
CA LYS A 20 11.46 -2.94 -9.87
C LYS A 20 11.75 -3.66 -8.55
N GLU A 21 11.86 -2.91 -7.45
CA GLU A 21 12.10 -3.48 -6.11
C GLU A 21 10.98 -4.44 -5.67
N VAL A 22 9.72 -4.09 -5.91
CA VAL A 22 8.58 -4.97 -5.58
C VAL A 22 8.68 -6.29 -6.35
N VAL A 23 8.96 -6.24 -7.65
CA VAL A 23 9.04 -7.42 -8.51
C VAL A 23 10.19 -8.32 -8.06
N GLU A 24 11.38 -7.77 -7.84
CA GLU A 24 12.54 -8.54 -7.40
C GLU A 24 12.29 -9.23 -6.04
N ILE A 25 11.63 -8.53 -5.11
CA ILE A 25 11.27 -9.09 -3.80
C ILE A 25 10.19 -10.16 -3.94
N TYR A 26 9.20 -9.97 -4.81
CA TYR A 26 8.14 -10.94 -5.03
C TYR A 26 8.67 -12.24 -5.67
N GLU A 27 9.51 -12.12 -6.70
CA GLU A 27 10.11 -13.27 -7.38
C GLU A 27 11.02 -14.10 -6.47
N SER A 28 11.65 -13.46 -5.47
CA SER A 28 12.50 -14.14 -4.50
C SER A 28 11.76 -14.64 -3.25
N TRP A 29 10.51 -14.22 -3.04
CA TRP A 29 9.72 -14.62 -1.88
C TRP A 29 9.00 -15.95 -2.15
N ASP A 30 9.29 -16.95 -1.32
CA ASP A 30 8.76 -18.31 -1.47
C ASP A 30 7.31 -18.49 -0.95
N GLY A 31 6.72 -17.41 -0.41
CA GLY A 31 5.36 -17.39 0.11
C GLY A 31 5.16 -18.08 1.47
N LYS A 32 6.23 -18.58 2.11
CA LYS A 32 6.16 -19.25 3.42
C LYS A 32 6.38 -18.30 4.57
N GLU A 33 7.23 -17.31 4.36
CA GLU A 33 7.47 -16.22 5.31
C GLU A 33 6.36 -15.16 5.23
N PRO A 34 6.21 -14.28 6.25
CA PRO A 34 5.31 -13.14 6.17
C PRO A 34 5.54 -12.28 4.93
N VAL A 35 4.49 -11.62 4.46
CA VAL A 35 4.54 -10.76 3.26
C VAL A 35 5.63 -9.70 3.44
N PRO A 36 6.61 -9.59 2.52
CA PRO A 36 7.65 -8.58 2.58
C PRO A 36 7.09 -7.16 2.63
N MET A 37 7.76 -6.29 3.41
CA MET A 37 7.33 -4.90 3.64
C MET A 37 7.04 -4.14 2.34
N LYS A 38 7.92 -4.29 1.34
CA LYS A 38 7.79 -3.62 0.04
C LYS A 38 6.50 -4.02 -0.70
N ILE A 39 6.06 -5.27 -0.58
CA ILE A 39 4.79 -5.75 -1.16
C ILE A 39 3.60 -5.14 -0.39
N GLN A 40 3.70 -5.01 0.94
CA GLN A 40 2.69 -4.35 1.75
C GLN A 40 2.54 -2.86 1.39
N GLU A 41 3.66 -2.19 1.12
CA GLU A 41 3.67 -0.80 0.62
C GLU A 41 2.90 -0.69 -0.71
N LEU A 42 3.13 -1.61 -1.65
CA LEU A 42 2.37 -1.64 -2.91
C LEU A 42 0.86 -1.82 -2.64
N MET A 43 0.48 -2.77 -1.79
CA MET A 43 -0.93 -2.99 -1.43
C MET A 43 -1.57 -1.74 -0.81
N MET A 44 -0.83 -1.00 0.00
CA MET A 44 -1.30 0.27 0.58
C MET A 44 -1.53 1.33 -0.49
N VAL A 45 -0.59 1.50 -1.43
CA VAL A 45 -0.75 2.46 -2.54
C VAL A 45 -1.97 2.12 -3.39
N LEU A 46 -2.14 0.85 -3.76
CA LEU A 46 -3.31 0.40 -4.53
C LEU A 46 -4.62 0.67 -3.78
N ARG A 47 -4.65 0.41 -2.47
CA ARG A 47 -5.84 0.70 -1.65
C ARG A 47 -6.17 2.19 -1.67
N ILE A 48 -5.17 3.07 -1.56
CA ILE A 48 -5.38 4.53 -1.61
C ILE A 48 -5.99 4.93 -2.95
N GLU A 49 -5.42 4.47 -4.07
CA GLU A 49 -5.89 4.83 -5.41
C GLU A 49 -7.31 4.30 -5.69
N ILE A 50 -7.60 3.05 -5.32
CA ILE A 50 -8.96 2.48 -5.42
C ILE A 50 -9.94 3.29 -4.55
N THR A 51 -9.54 3.62 -3.32
CA THR A 51 -10.40 4.40 -2.41
C THR A 51 -10.68 5.78 -2.99
N LYS A 52 -9.69 6.48 -3.57
CA LYS A 52 -9.90 7.76 -4.24
C LYS A 52 -10.88 7.63 -5.41
N LEU A 53 -10.76 6.57 -6.21
CA LEU A 53 -11.57 6.37 -7.41
C LEU A 53 -13.03 6.02 -7.09
N TYR A 54 -13.26 5.16 -6.11
CA TYR A 54 -14.59 4.59 -5.82
C TYR A 54 -15.24 5.12 -4.54
N ASP A 55 -14.49 5.76 -3.66
CA ASP A 55 -15.00 6.38 -2.43
C ASP A 55 -14.26 7.69 -2.08
N PRO A 56 -14.42 8.73 -2.92
CA PRO A 56 -13.71 10.00 -2.73
C PRO A 56 -14.06 10.70 -1.41
N GLY A 57 -15.22 10.36 -0.80
CA GLY A 57 -15.65 10.88 0.49
C GLY A 57 -15.13 10.09 1.71
N SER A 58 -14.45 8.97 1.52
CA SER A 58 -13.99 8.11 2.62
C SER A 58 -12.99 8.83 3.52
N TRP A 59 -12.04 9.55 2.92
CA TRP A 59 -11.00 10.26 3.66
C TRP A 59 -11.56 11.40 4.50
N ALA A 60 -12.53 12.15 3.95
CA ALA A 60 -13.24 13.19 4.69
C ALA A 60 -14.06 12.61 5.86
N ARG A 61 -14.65 11.42 5.70
CA ARG A 61 -15.38 10.72 6.77
C ARG A 61 -14.44 10.17 7.84
N GLN A 62 -13.31 9.59 7.46
CA GLN A 62 -12.27 9.14 8.39
C GLN A 62 -11.68 10.29 9.20
N ALA A 63 -11.45 11.45 8.56
CA ALA A 63 -10.96 12.65 9.24
C ALA A 63 -11.95 13.21 10.28
N GLN A 64 -13.25 12.93 10.12
CA GLN A 64 -14.32 13.32 11.04
C GLN A 64 -14.57 12.27 12.15
N MET A 65 -13.97 11.09 12.07
CA MET A 65 -14.11 10.09 13.13
C MET A 65 -13.47 10.63 14.43
N PRO A 66 -14.09 10.40 15.60
CA PRO A 66 -13.50 10.79 16.87
C PRO A 66 -12.11 10.16 17.00
N ARG A 67 -11.08 10.99 17.22
CA ARG A 67 -9.74 10.48 17.52
C ARG A 67 -9.84 9.62 18.78
N VAL A 68 -9.18 8.47 18.76
CA VAL A 68 -9.09 7.60 19.94
C VAL A 68 -8.57 8.44 21.11
N PRO A 69 -9.29 8.53 22.23
CA PRO A 69 -8.84 9.27 23.39
C PRO A 69 -7.46 8.76 23.81
N GLN A 70 -6.49 9.66 23.96
CA GLN A 70 -5.22 9.30 24.57
C GLN A 70 -5.50 8.96 26.03
N LEU A 71 -5.54 7.68 26.35
CA LEU A 71 -5.59 7.20 27.73
C LEU A 71 -4.29 7.62 28.41
N LYS A 72 -4.35 8.70 29.20
CA LYS A 72 -3.25 9.06 30.10
C LYS A 72 -3.30 8.10 31.26
N ASP A 73 -2.23 7.31 31.44
CA ASP A 73 -2.07 6.47 32.62
C ASP A 73 -2.07 7.35 33.87
N THR A 74 -3.15 7.31 34.64
CA THR A 74 -3.32 8.09 35.88
C THR A 74 -2.57 7.47 37.08
N ARG A 75 -1.62 6.55 36.84
CA ARG A 75 -0.93 5.77 37.89
C ARG A 75 0.57 6.06 38.03
N LEU A 76 1.04 7.18 37.50
CA LEU A 76 2.38 7.70 37.77
C LEU A 76 2.26 9.16 38.23
N SER A 77 1.82 9.34 39.47
CA SER A 77 1.91 10.60 40.23
C SER A 77 2.27 10.27 41.67
#